data_AF-A0A3Q7HNN9-F1
#
_entry.id   AF-A0A3Q7HNN9-F1
#
_cell.length_a   1.000
_cell.length_b   1.000
_cell.length_c   1.000
_cell.angle_alpha   90.00
_cell.angle_beta   90.00
_cell.angle_gamma   90.00
#
_symmetry.space_group_name_H-M   'P 1'
#
loop_
_entity.id
_entity.type
_entity.pdbx_description
1 polymer ?
#
loop_
_entity_poly.entity_id
_entity_poly.type
_entity_poly.pdbx_seq_one_letter_code
_entity_poly.pdbx_strand_id
1 'polypeptide(L)'
;MSYDSLGVFGGELPGHKVIGDIAVTRNSTAGVGLISPPHHHNIYSIEDLAQLIHDLKNANPGARVSVKLVSEAGVGVIDSSVVKGHADRVLISGHDGGTGASRWTGIKSAGLPWELGLAETHQTLVANDLRGRTVLQTDGQLKTGRDVAIAALLSAEEFGFSTAPS
;
A
#
# COMPACT_ATOMS: atom_id res chain seq x y z
N MET A 1 25.89 9.08 -2.45
CA MET A 1 24.64 9.12 -3.24
C MET A 1 23.52 9.33 -2.24
N SER A 2 22.92 10.51 -2.20
CA SER A 2 21.89 10.86 -1.20
C SER A 2 20.58 10.13 -1.53
N TYR A 3 19.90 9.61 -0.50
CA TYR A 3 18.61 8.90 -0.59
C TYR A 3 17.50 9.68 -1.35
N ASP A 4 17.68 10.98 -1.58
CA ASP A 4 16.75 11.85 -2.32
C ASP A 4 16.57 11.50 -3.81
N SER A 5 17.44 10.69 -4.42
CA SER A 5 17.35 10.40 -5.86
C SER A 5 16.34 9.31 -6.24
N LEU A 6 15.70 8.64 -5.28
CA LEU A 6 14.79 7.51 -5.53
C LEU A 6 13.29 7.82 -5.37
N GLY A 7 12.89 9.03 -4.94
CA GLY A 7 11.49 9.46 -4.97
C GLY A 7 10.53 8.72 -4.02
N VAL A 8 11.01 7.93 -3.06
CA VAL A 8 10.18 7.29 -2.03
C VAL A 8 9.99 8.25 -0.86
N PHE A 9 8.76 8.70 -0.64
CA PHE A 9 8.42 9.67 0.40
C PHE A 9 7.49 9.06 1.45
N GLY A 10 7.75 9.33 2.73
CA GLY A 10 6.79 9.05 3.80
C GLY A 10 5.64 10.06 3.80
N GLY A 11 4.62 9.80 4.62
CA GLY A 11 3.49 10.72 4.77
C GLY A 11 3.91 12.09 5.31
N GLU A 12 3.23 13.14 4.83
CA GLU A 12 3.45 14.52 5.26
C GLU A 12 2.17 15.09 5.87
N LEU A 13 2.29 15.75 7.03
CA LEU A 13 1.20 16.49 7.66
C LEU A 13 1.69 17.89 8.08
N PRO A 14 1.25 18.97 7.40
CA PRO A 14 1.65 20.34 7.73
C PRO A 14 1.32 20.73 9.17
N GLY A 15 2.22 21.43 9.85
CA GLY A 15 2.11 21.74 11.29
C GLY A 15 0.85 22.51 11.68
N HIS A 16 0.32 23.36 10.81
CA HIS A 16 -0.95 24.05 11.06
C HIS A 16 -2.17 23.12 11.11
N LYS A 17 -2.05 21.88 10.60
CA LYS A 17 -3.05 20.81 10.76
C LYS A 17 -2.79 19.96 12.01
N VAL A 18 -1.63 20.08 12.65
CA VAL A 18 -1.24 19.30 13.83
C VAL A 18 -1.61 20.08 15.09
N ILE A 19 -2.91 20.17 15.35
CA ILE A 19 -3.47 20.91 16.50
C ILE A 19 -4.55 20.10 17.20
N GLY A 20 -4.84 20.43 18.46
CA GLY A 20 -5.90 19.78 19.25
C GLY A 20 -5.78 18.26 19.26
N ASP A 21 -6.88 17.59 18.92
CA ASP A 21 -6.97 16.13 18.90
C ASP A 21 -5.93 15.47 17.99
N ILE A 22 -5.53 16.10 16.87
CA ILE A 22 -4.53 15.53 15.96
C ILE A 22 -3.17 15.42 16.64
N ALA A 23 -2.76 16.44 17.41
CA ALA A 23 -1.50 16.43 18.13
C ALA A 23 -1.51 15.38 19.26
N VAL A 24 -2.64 15.28 19.98
CA VAL A 24 -2.85 14.32 21.07
C VAL A 24 -2.84 12.88 20.55
N THR A 25 -3.64 12.57 19.52
CA THR A 25 -3.72 11.22 18.92
C THR A 25 -2.38 10.75 18.37
N ARG A 26 -1.56 11.65 17.84
CA ARG A 26 -0.23 11.33 17.29
C ARG A 26 0.90 11.41 18.32
N ASN A 27 0.58 11.73 19.58
CA ASN A 27 1.56 11.96 20.65
C ASN A 27 2.70 12.90 20.20
N SER A 28 2.32 14.02 19.58
CA SER A 28 3.23 14.95 18.89
C SER A 28 3.06 16.38 19.39
N THR A 29 4.06 17.23 19.14
CA THR A 29 4.03 18.64 19.52
C THR A 29 3.09 19.42 18.61
N ALA A 30 2.07 20.07 19.19
CA ALA A 30 1.14 20.90 18.43
C ALA A 30 1.84 22.02 17.66
N GLY A 31 1.41 22.28 16.43
CA GLY A 31 1.97 23.27 15.52
C GLY A 31 3.23 22.82 14.76
N VAL A 32 3.81 21.66 15.10
CA VAL A 32 5.00 21.12 14.43
C VAL A 32 4.59 20.21 13.28
N GLY A 33 5.18 20.41 12.10
CA GLY A 33 4.95 19.55 10.93
C GLY A 33 5.48 18.13 11.14
N LEU A 34 4.75 17.14 10.64
CA LEU A 34 5.14 15.73 10.73
C LEU A 34 5.51 15.22 9.35
N ILE A 35 6.74 14.71 9.24
CA ILE A 35 7.24 13.99 8.06
C ILE A 35 7.60 12.59 8.53
N SER A 36 6.90 11.58 8.01
CA SER A 36 7.21 10.19 8.32
C SER A 36 8.50 9.74 7.62
N PRO A 37 9.31 8.87 8.26
CA PRO A 37 10.41 8.21 7.58
C PRO A 37 9.92 7.46 6.32
N PRO A 38 10.71 7.41 5.24
CA PRO A 38 10.32 6.78 3.98
C PRO A 38 10.27 5.24 4.06
N HIS A 39 11.00 4.65 5.01
CA HIS A 39 11.01 3.20 5.24
C HIS A 39 10.55 2.90 6.67
N HIS A 40 9.85 1.77 6.83
CA HIS A 40 9.57 1.26 8.15
C HIS A 40 10.88 0.78 8.78
N HIS A 41 11.24 1.32 9.95
CA HIS A 41 12.52 1.05 10.60
C HIS A 41 12.68 -0.39 11.11
N ASN A 42 11.64 -1.21 11.01
CA ASN A 42 11.63 -2.64 11.34
C ASN A 42 11.36 -3.52 10.11
N ILE A 43 11.52 -3.02 8.88
CA ILE A 43 11.36 -3.83 7.66
C ILE A 43 12.52 -3.49 6.72
N TYR A 44 13.59 -4.29 6.79
CA TYR A 44 14.72 -4.21 5.86
C TYR A 44 14.78 -5.40 4.92
N SER A 45 14.13 -6.51 5.28
CA SER A 45 14.00 -7.69 4.44
C SER A 45 12.59 -8.27 4.45
N ILE A 46 12.37 -9.31 3.64
CA ILE A 46 11.09 -10.00 3.60
C ILE A 46 10.84 -10.81 4.88
N GLU A 47 11.90 -11.30 5.52
CA GLU A 47 11.83 -12.00 6.79
C GLU A 47 11.36 -11.05 7.91
N ASP A 48 11.83 -9.80 7.90
CA ASP A 48 11.37 -8.77 8.84
C ASP A 48 9.87 -8.48 8.66
N LEU A 49 9.39 -8.40 7.41
CA LEU A 49 7.97 -8.23 7.14
C LEU A 49 7.15 -9.43 7.65
N ALA A 50 7.63 -10.66 7.43
CA ALA A 50 6.98 -11.85 7.94
C ALA A 50 6.93 -11.85 9.48
N GLN A 51 7.99 -11.39 10.14
CA GLN A 51 8.00 -11.22 11.60
C GLN A 51 6.98 -10.16 12.06
N LEU A 52 6.90 -9.02 11.38
CA LEU A 52 5.90 -8.00 11.70
C LEU A 52 4.47 -8.54 11.51
N ILE A 53 4.19 -9.29 10.44
CA ILE A 53 2.89 -9.94 10.23
C ILE A 53 2.60 -10.92 11.39
N HIS A 54 3.60 -11.70 11.81
CA HIS A 54 3.47 -12.62 12.93
C HIS A 54 3.14 -11.88 14.24
N ASP A 55 3.86 -10.80 14.54
CA ASP A 55 3.66 -9.99 15.73
C ASP A 55 2.26 -9.36 15.75
N LEU A 56 1.79 -8.83 14.61
CA LEU A 56 0.44 -8.28 14.47
C LEU A 56 -0.64 -9.34 14.73
N LYS A 57 -0.47 -10.56 14.20
CA LYS A 57 -1.40 -11.67 14.42
C LYS A 57 -1.37 -12.18 15.86
N ASN A 58 -0.23 -12.14 16.53
CA ASN A 58 -0.13 -12.47 17.95
C ASN A 58 -0.78 -11.40 18.84
N ALA A 59 -0.62 -10.12 18.50
CA ALA A 59 -1.23 -9.02 19.22
C ALA A 59 -2.76 -8.99 19.05
N ASN A 60 -3.26 -9.37 17.87
CA ASN A 60 -4.68 -9.47 17.59
C ASN A 60 -5.01 -10.68 16.69
N PRO A 61 -5.28 -11.87 17.29
CA PRO A 61 -5.57 -13.09 16.53
C PRO A 61 -6.82 -13.05 15.65
N GLY A 62 -7.74 -12.11 15.91
CA GLY A 62 -8.95 -11.94 15.11
C GLY A 62 -8.77 -11.01 13.91
N ALA A 63 -7.63 -10.30 13.82
CA ALA A 63 -7.37 -9.37 12.73
C ALA A 63 -6.81 -10.05 11.49
N ARG A 64 -7.22 -9.53 10.33
CA ARG A 64 -6.56 -9.81 9.05
C ARG A 64 -5.46 -8.80 8.81
N VAL A 65 -4.30 -9.24 8.36
CA VAL A 65 -3.16 -8.38 8.02
C VAL A 65 -3.11 -8.18 6.52
N SER A 66 -3.24 -6.92 6.09
CA SER A 66 -3.09 -6.50 4.70
C SER A 66 -1.75 -5.80 4.48
N VAL A 67 -1.07 -6.16 3.40
CA VAL A 67 0.13 -5.44 2.94
C VAL A 67 -0.24 -4.63 1.71
N LYS A 68 0.02 -3.31 1.76
CA LYS A 68 -0.24 -2.38 0.67
C LYS A 68 1.04 -2.13 -0.11
N LEU A 69 1.00 -2.37 -1.41
CA LEU A 69 2.09 -2.13 -2.34
C LEU A 69 1.61 -1.28 -3.50
N VAL A 70 2.51 -0.48 -4.06
CA VAL A 70 2.25 0.30 -5.26
C VAL A 70 2.60 -0.56 -6.48
N SER A 71 1.77 -0.50 -7.51
CA SER A 71 1.99 -1.15 -8.79
C SER A 71 3.31 -0.67 -9.40
N GLU A 72 4.21 -1.61 -9.67
CA GLU A 72 5.51 -1.41 -10.31
C GLU A 72 5.90 -2.72 -11.01
N ALA A 73 6.75 -2.64 -12.04
CA ALA A 73 7.25 -3.84 -12.69
C ALA A 73 8.04 -4.70 -11.69
N GLY A 74 7.68 -5.98 -11.56
CA GLY A 74 8.27 -6.89 -10.59
C GLY A 74 7.52 -6.97 -9.25
N VAL A 75 6.42 -6.23 -9.08
CA VAL A 75 5.59 -6.28 -7.86
C VAL A 75 5.09 -7.70 -7.57
N GLY A 76 4.81 -8.51 -8.61
CA GLY A 76 4.32 -9.87 -8.42
C GLY A 76 5.32 -10.78 -7.69
N VAL A 77 6.62 -10.57 -7.88
CA VAL A 77 7.68 -11.31 -7.17
C VAL A 77 7.68 -10.94 -5.69
N ILE A 78 7.55 -9.65 -5.39
CA ILE A 78 7.46 -9.14 -4.01
C ILE A 78 6.22 -9.72 -3.34
N ASP A 79 5.06 -9.65 -3.99
CA ASP A 79 3.79 -10.18 -3.49
C ASP A 79 3.83 -11.67 -3.21
N SER A 80 4.48 -12.46 -4.07
CA SER A 80 4.66 -13.89 -3.83
C SER A 80 5.36 -14.15 -2.49
N SER A 81 6.29 -13.27 -2.11
CA SER A 81 7.04 -13.39 -0.87
C SER A 81 6.25 -12.87 0.32
N VAL A 82 5.46 -11.79 0.13
CA VAL A 82 4.49 -11.28 1.11
C VAL A 82 3.46 -12.36 1.50
N VAL A 83 2.94 -13.09 0.50
CA VAL A 83 1.98 -14.19 0.73
C VAL A 83 2.64 -15.37 1.45
N LYS A 84 3.91 -15.66 1.16
CA LYS A 84 4.69 -16.65 1.93
C LYS A 84 4.89 -16.20 3.38
N GLY A 85 5.00 -14.90 3.64
CA GLY A 85 5.00 -14.27 4.96
C GLY A 85 3.64 -14.25 5.68
N HIS A 86 2.64 -14.98 5.17
CA HIS A 86 1.31 -15.15 5.78
C HIS A 86 0.43 -13.88 5.83
N ALA A 87 0.61 -12.94 4.90
CA ALA A 87 -0.35 -11.86 4.71
C ALA A 87 -1.72 -12.39 4.25
N ASP A 88 -2.79 -11.96 4.91
CA ASP A 88 -4.16 -12.39 4.55
C ASP A 88 -4.67 -11.68 3.30
N ARG A 89 -4.16 -10.48 3.04
CA ARG A 89 -4.50 -9.62 1.92
C ARG A 89 -3.27 -8.95 1.33
N VAL A 90 -3.29 -8.80 0.02
CA VAL A 90 -2.34 -7.95 -0.73
C VAL A 90 -3.14 -6.90 -1.48
N LEU A 91 -2.84 -5.63 -1.23
CA LEU A 91 -3.46 -4.49 -1.90
C LEU A 91 -2.49 -3.89 -2.93
N ILE A 92 -2.90 -3.89 -4.19
CA ILE A 92 -2.17 -3.27 -5.29
C ILE A 92 -2.77 -1.90 -5.61
N SER A 93 -1.98 -0.86 -5.37
CA SER A 93 -2.35 0.53 -5.65
C SER A 93 -1.78 1.03 -6.96
N GLY A 94 -2.61 1.61 -7.81
CA GLY A 94 -2.14 2.30 -9.01
C GLY A 94 -1.45 3.63 -8.71
N HIS A 95 -0.68 4.15 -9.68
CA HIS A 95 -0.05 5.48 -9.60
C HIS A 95 -1.07 6.62 -9.40
N ASP A 96 -2.33 6.40 -9.75
CA ASP A 96 -3.40 7.39 -9.66
C ASP A 96 -3.99 7.58 -8.26
N GLY A 97 -3.41 6.96 -7.22
CA GLY A 97 -3.87 7.11 -5.83
C GLY A 97 -3.92 8.58 -5.36
N GLY A 98 -5.00 8.94 -4.65
CA GLY A 98 -5.13 10.28 -4.05
C GLY A 98 -4.18 10.48 -2.88
N THR A 99 -3.62 11.69 -2.75
CA THR A 99 -2.80 12.09 -1.59
C THR A 99 -3.24 13.46 -1.06
N GLY A 100 -3.32 13.59 0.27
CA GLY A 100 -3.70 14.83 0.94
C GLY A 100 -2.55 15.84 1.11
N ALA A 101 -1.30 15.38 0.94
CA ALA A 101 -0.08 16.18 0.99
C ALA A 101 1.10 15.34 0.46
N SER A 102 1.42 15.49 -0.82
CA SER A 102 2.67 14.96 -1.39
C SER A 102 3.26 15.93 -2.39
N ARG A 103 4.59 15.86 -2.58
CA ARG A 103 5.31 16.68 -3.54
C ARG A 103 4.89 16.33 -4.97
N TRP A 104 4.72 17.35 -5.82
CA TRP A 104 4.25 17.24 -7.20
C TRP A 104 5.03 16.23 -8.07
N THR A 105 6.33 16.10 -7.83
CA THR A 105 7.21 15.17 -8.57
C THR A 105 6.96 13.70 -8.22
N GLY A 106 6.57 13.39 -6.97
CA GLY A 106 6.22 12.02 -6.57
C GLY A 106 4.90 11.54 -7.17
N ILE A 107 3.94 12.46 -7.38
CA ILE A 107 2.62 12.14 -7.94
C ILE A 107 2.68 11.79 -9.44
N LYS A 108 3.61 12.39 -10.19
CA LYS A 108 3.68 12.22 -11.65
C LYS A 108 4.66 11.14 -12.13
N SER A 109 5.54 10.66 -11.26
CA SER A 109 6.69 9.84 -11.67
C SER A 109 6.81 8.51 -10.92
N ALA A 110 5.89 8.19 -10.00
CA ALA A 110 5.97 6.97 -9.20
C ALA A 110 4.80 6.02 -9.49
N GLY A 111 5.14 4.75 -9.77
CA GLY A 111 4.19 3.67 -9.97
C GLY A 111 3.68 3.48 -11.40
N LEU A 112 3.01 2.35 -11.62
CA LEU A 112 2.35 1.94 -12.86
C LEU A 112 0.82 1.91 -12.65
N PRO A 113 0.03 1.81 -13.75
CA PRO A 113 -1.41 1.56 -13.64
C PRO A 113 -1.69 0.30 -12.81
N TRP A 114 -2.78 0.31 -12.05
CA TRP A 114 -3.11 -0.81 -11.16
C TRP A 114 -3.43 -2.08 -11.96
N GLU A 115 -3.93 -1.95 -13.20
CA GLU A 115 -4.24 -3.07 -14.07
C GLU A 115 -3.01 -3.94 -14.34
N LEU A 116 -1.86 -3.30 -14.55
CA LEU A 116 -0.60 -4.00 -14.83
C LEU A 116 -0.09 -4.74 -13.59
N GLY A 117 0.01 -4.04 -12.46
CA GLY A 117 0.46 -4.63 -11.20
C GLY A 117 -0.47 -5.77 -10.75
N LEU A 118 -1.78 -5.55 -10.79
CA LEU A 118 -2.77 -6.56 -10.39
C LEU A 118 -2.68 -7.82 -11.27
N ALA A 119 -2.57 -7.65 -12.60
CA ALA A 119 -2.40 -8.76 -13.52
C ALA A 119 -1.08 -9.53 -13.27
N GLU A 120 0.02 -8.81 -13.06
CA GLU A 120 1.34 -9.41 -12.79
C GLU A 120 1.33 -10.20 -11.47
N THR A 121 0.76 -9.61 -10.41
CA THR A 121 0.59 -10.26 -9.11
C THR A 121 -0.25 -11.52 -9.24
N HIS A 122 -1.40 -11.44 -9.92
CA HIS A 122 -2.26 -12.61 -10.14
C HIS A 122 -1.50 -13.73 -10.85
N GLN A 123 -0.84 -13.43 -11.98
CA GLN A 123 -0.10 -14.41 -12.77
C GLN A 123 1.03 -15.04 -11.96
N THR A 124 1.78 -14.23 -11.20
CA THR A 124 2.90 -14.71 -10.39
C THR A 124 2.40 -15.61 -9.25
N LEU A 125 1.32 -15.24 -8.58
CA LEU A 125 0.73 -16.06 -7.51
C LEU A 125 0.17 -17.38 -8.05
N VAL A 126 -0.43 -17.39 -9.24
CA VAL A 126 -0.86 -18.63 -9.90
C VAL A 126 0.33 -19.52 -10.26
N ALA A 127 1.37 -18.95 -10.86
CA ALA A 127 2.58 -19.68 -11.25
C ALA A 127 3.33 -20.30 -10.06
N ASN A 128 3.16 -19.74 -8.85
CA ASN A 128 3.78 -20.23 -7.62
C ASN A 128 2.83 -21.04 -6.72
N ASP A 129 1.61 -21.35 -7.17
CA ASP A 129 0.58 -22.04 -6.37
C ASP A 129 0.23 -21.33 -5.04
N LEU A 130 0.23 -19.99 -5.08
CA LEU A 130 -0.05 -19.12 -3.93
C LEU A 130 -1.38 -18.38 -4.04
N ARG A 131 -2.04 -18.37 -5.20
CA ARG A 131 -3.23 -17.54 -5.44
C ARG A 131 -4.38 -17.83 -4.47
N GLY A 132 -4.53 -19.07 -4.02
CA GLY A 132 -5.55 -19.48 -3.05
C GLY A 132 -5.25 -19.11 -1.59
N ARG A 133 -4.10 -18.48 -1.30
CA ARG A 133 -3.62 -18.21 0.07
C ARG A 133 -3.86 -16.78 0.55
N THR A 134 -4.30 -15.89 -0.32
CA THR A 134 -4.50 -14.47 0.01
C THR A 134 -5.66 -13.90 -0.80
N VAL A 135 -6.26 -12.84 -0.28
CA VAL A 135 -7.24 -12.03 -1.00
C VAL A 135 -6.51 -10.91 -1.74
N LEU A 136 -6.72 -10.80 -3.05
CA LEU A 136 -6.19 -9.68 -3.83
C LEU A 136 -7.13 -8.48 -3.78
N GLN A 137 -6.60 -7.32 -3.42
CA GLN A 137 -7.33 -6.06 -3.38
C GLN A 137 -6.70 -5.07 -4.36
N THR A 138 -7.50 -4.13 -4.88
CA THR A 138 -6.96 -3.03 -5.69
C THR A 138 -7.61 -1.69 -5.37
N ASP A 139 -6.82 -0.62 -5.42
CA ASP A 139 -7.28 0.76 -5.38
C ASP A 139 -6.54 1.60 -6.46
N GLY A 140 -7.07 2.78 -6.74
CA GLY A 140 -6.52 3.67 -7.78
C GLY A 140 -7.60 4.35 -8.60
N GLN A 141 -8.34 5.27 -7.97
CA GLN A 141 -9.41 6.04 -8.64
C GLN A 141 -10.48 5.18 -9.35
N LEU A 142 -10.86 4.04 -8.78
CA LEU A 142 -12.05 3.28 -9.23
C LEU A 142 -13.29 4.18 -9.07
N LYS A 143 -13.92 4.57 -10.18
CA LYS A 143 -15.03 5.54 -10.18
C LYS A 143 -16.33 4.95 -10.69
N THR A 144 -16.26 3.88 -11.47
CA THR A 144 -17.42 3.31 -12.16
C THR A 144 -17.54 1.82 -11.88
N GLY A 145 -18.75 1.28 -12.08
CA GLY A 145 -18.97 -0.17 -12.05
C GLY A 145 -18.15 -0.92 -13.12
N ARG A 146 -17.79 -0.24 -14.22
CA ARG A 146 -16.89 -0.79 -15.24
C ARG A 146 -15.48 -1.01 -14.69
N ASP A 147 -14.96 -0.08 -13.89
CA ASP A 147 -13.62 -0.20 -13.30
C ASP A 147 -13.58 -1.39 -12.33
N VAL A 148 -14.62 -1.54 -11.52
CA VAL A 148 -14.79 -2.69 -10.62
C VAL A 148 -14.89 -4.00 -11.40
N ALA A 149 -15.65 -4.03 -12.50
CA ALA A 149 -15.77 -5.22 -13.34
C ALA A 149 -14.43 -5.60 -13.99
N ILE A 150 -13.66 -4.62 -14.47
CA ILE A 150 -12.32 -4.85 -15.03
C ILE A 150 -11.38 -5.38 -13.93
N ALA A 151 -11.39 -4.77 -12.75
CA ALA A 151 -10.58 -5.24 -11.62
C ALA A 151 -10.92 -6.69 -11.22
N ALA A 152 -12.21 -7.04 -11.19
CA ALA A 152 -12.65 -8.40 -10.93
C ALA A 152 -12.17 -9.40 -12.02
N LEU A 153 -12.22 -9.00 -13.30
CA LEU A 153 -11.69 -9.80 -14.40
C LEU A 153 -10.17 -10.00 -14.32
N LEU A 154 -9.47 -9.05 -13.70
CA LEU A 154 -8.05 -9.14 -13.37
C LEU A 154 -7.78 -9.84 -12.03
N SER A 155 -8.79 -10.52 -11.45
CA SER A 155 -8.71 -11.31 -10.22
C SER A 155 -8.65 -10.53 -8.90
N ALA A 156 -9.00 -9.24 -8.88
CA ALA A 156 -9.27 -8.56 -7.61
C ALA A 156 -10.57 -9.07 -6.98
N GLU A 157 -10.56 -9.23 -5.66
CA GLU A 157 -11.68 -9.71 -4.85
C GLU A 157 -12.26 -8.60 -3.95
N GLU A 158 -11.45 -7.60 -3.61
CA GLU A 158 -11.88 -6.42 -2.85
C GLU A 158 -11.40 -5.13 -3.54
N PHE A 159 -12.17 -4.05 -3.40
CA PHE A 159 -11.99 -2.80 -4.15
C PHE A 159 -11.93 -1.60 -3.20
N GLY A 160 -10.86 -0.82 -3.28
CA GLY A 160 -10.67 0.38 -2.47
C GLY A 160 -11.16 1.64 -3.18
N PHE A 161 -11.98 2.44 -2.47
CA PHE A 161 -12.50 3.72 -2.95
C PHE A 161 -12.03 4.84 -2.01
N SER A 162 -11.58 5.96 -2.57
CA SER A 162 -11.08 7.10 -1.77
C SER A 162 -11.52 8.44 -2.36
N THR A 163 -11.34 8.61 -3.66
CA THR A 163 -11.80 9.79 -4.42
C THR A 163 -12.99 9.42 -5.31
N ALA A 164 -14.19 9.37 -4.71
CA ALA A 164 -15.43 9.51 -5.47
C ALA A 164 -15.63 11.02 -5.72
N PRO A 165 -15.90 11.49 -6.95
CA PRO A 165 -16.32 12.87 -7.14
C PRO A 165 -17.65 13.08 -6.39
N SER A 166 -17.69 14.16 -5.62
CA SER A 166 -18.92 14.79 -5.15
C SER A 166 -19.81 15.20 -6.32
#